data_AF-A0AAD1LUX8-F1
#
_entry.id   AF-A0AAD1LUX8-F1
#
_cell.length_a   1.000
_cell.length_b   1.000
_cell.length_c   1.000
_cell.angle_alpha   90.00
_cell.angle_beta   90.00
_cell.angle_gamma   90.00
#
_symmetry.space_group_name_H-M   'P 1'
#
loop_
_entity.id
_entity.type
_entity.pdbx_description
1 polymer ?
#
loop_
_entity_poly.entity_id
_entity_poly.type
_entity_poly.pdbx_seq_one_letter_code
_entity_poly.pdbx_strand_id
1 'polypeptide(L)'
;MSETSKTDWERLAKLDDSDIDTSDIPPLGEDFFRRAVLMNMHNPPHPGEFIAETYLDPNGISGLELAEKLGITPSTLNRVLKGSSRVSPEMALRLSVALGRSPESWLAMQDAYDLWVAQGKGI
;
A
#
# COMPACT_ATOMS: atom_id res chain seq x y z
N MET A 1 25.01 -10.34 -14.96
CA MET A 1 24.99 -9.01 -14.31
C MET A 1 25.64 -8.01 -15.26
N SER A 2 25.13 -6.78 -15.23
CA SER A 2 25.64 -5.53 -15.84
C SER A 2 25.11 -5.14 -17.23
N GLU A 3 23.86 -4.68 -17.29
CA GLU A 3 23.52 -3.56 -18.18
C GLU A 3 23.79 -2.27 -17.40
N THR A 4 24.98 -1.71 -17.57
CA THR A 4 25.28 -0.34 -17.12
C THR A 4 24.51 0.62 -17.99
N SER A 5 23.68 1.47 -17.37
CA SER A 5 22.86 2.48 -18.06
C SER A 5 23.69 3.29 -19.07
N LYS A 6 23.16 3.47 -20.28
CA LYS A 6 23.77 4.27 -21.38
C LYS A 6 23.72 5.78 -21.13
N THR A 7 23.40 6.20 -19.90
CA THR A 7 23.24 7.62 -19.55
C THR A 7 24.60 8.27 -19.36
N ASP A 8 24.87 9.29 -20.16
CA ASP A 8 26.06 10.13 -20.03
C ASP A 8 25.86 11.16 -18.90
N TRP A 9 26.17 10.74 -17.68
CA TRP A 9 26.00 11.55 -16.47
C TRP A 9 26.90 12.78 -16.43
N GLU A 10 28.06 12.75 -17.09
CA GLU A 10 29.00 13.86 -17.10
C GLU A 10 28.51 15.00 -18.02
N ARG A 11 27.78 14.64 -19.09
CA ARG A 11 27.03 15.61 -19.90
C ARG A 11 25.86 16.20 -19.13
N LEU A 12 25.07 15.38 -18.42
CA LEU A 12 23.92 15.85 -17.64
C LEU A 12 24.33 16.84 -16.53
N ALA A 13 25.47 16.61 -15.87
CA ALA A 13 25.98 17.51 -14.83
C ALA A 13 26.42 18.89 -15.34
N LYS A 14 26.53 19.07 -16.67
CA LYS A 14 26.95 20.32 -17.33
C LYS A 14 25.78 21.03 -18.02
N LEU A 15 24.58 20.44 -18.05
CA LEU A 15 23.37 21.08 -18.56
C LEU A 15 22.80 22.03 -17.52
N ASP A 16 22.33 23.19 -17.98
CA ASP A 16 21.58 24.12 -17.14
C ASP A 16 20.09 23.73 -17.13
N ASP A 17 19.35 24.10 -16.07
CA ASP A 17 17.92 23.79 -15.97
C ASP A 17 17.11 24.35 -17.16
N SER A 18 17.60 25.43 -17.81
CA SER A 18 16.99 26.01 -19.01
C SER A 18 17.16 25.17 -20.29
N ASP A 19 18.10 24.22 -20.31
CA ASP A 19 18.31 23.30 -21.43
C ASP A 19 17.39 22.07 -21.35
N ILE A 20 16.61 21.94 -20.27
CA ILE A 20 15.66 20.84 -20.07
C ILE A 20 14.36 21.17 -20.81
N ASP A 21 14.07 20.43 -21.88
CA ASP A 21 12.80 20.52 -22.60
C ASP A 21 11.68 19.91 -21.77
N THR A 22 10.90 20.77 -21.11
CA THR A 22 9.71 20.37 -20.35
C THR A 22 8.42 20.51 -21.16
N SER A 23 8.48 20.81 -22.46
CA SER A 23 7.29 21.07 -23.27
C SER A 23 6.39 19.83 -23.46
N ASP A 24 6.98 18.65 -23.38
CA ASP A 24 6.29 17.36 -23.40
C ASP A 24 5.62 17.00 -22.06
N ILE A 25 5.92 17.73 -20.98
CA ILE A 25 5.30 17.51 -19.67
C ILE A 25 3.96 18.25 -19.63
N PRO A 26 2.82 17.56 -19.69
CA PRO A 26 1.52 18.22 -19.63
C PRO A 26 1.34 18.93 -18.28
N PRO A 27 0.69 20.10 -18.24
CA PRO A 27 0.38 20.77 -16.97
C PRO A 27 -0.53 19.87 -16.11
N LEU A 28 -0.30 19.86 -14.80
CA LEU A 28 -1.16 19.17 -13.83
C LEU A 28 -2.50 19.92 -13.69
N GLY A 29 -3.32 19.82 -14.73
CA GLY A 29 -4.62 20.46 -14.83
C GLY A 29 -5.74 19.67 -14.12
N GLU A 30 -6.95 20.24 -14.14
CA GLU A 30 -8.11 19.65 -13.47
C GLU A 30 -8.42 18.22 -13.97
N ASP A 31 -8.20 17.94 -15.26
CA ASP A 31 -8.37 16.61 -15.83
C ASP A 31 -7.39 15.57 -15.30
N PHE A 32 -6.15 15.97 -14.98
CA PHE A 32 -5.18 15.09 -14.32
C PHE A 32 -5.69 14.67 -12.94
N PHE A 33 -6.16 15.62 -12.13
CA PHE A 33 -6.70 15.33 -10.80
C PHE A 33 -8.02 14.56 -10.86
N ARG A 34 -8.91 14.85 -11.83
CA ARG A 34 -10.14 14.07 -12.05
C ARG A 34 -9.83 12.60 -12.37
N ARG A 35 -8.79 12.32 -13.16
CA ARG A 35 -8.36 10.96 -13.49
C ARG A 35 -7.59 10.30 -12.35
N ALA A 36 -6.78 11.06 -11.61
CA ALA A 36 -6.06 10.56 -10.44
C ALA A 36 -7.02 10.12 -9.31
N VAL A 37 -8.13 10.84 -9.12
CA VAL A 37 -9.19 10.47 -8.17
C VAL A 37 -9.93 9.19 -8.58
N LEU A 38 -9.91 8.83 -9.87
CA LEU A 38 -10.57 7.64 -10.41
C LEU A 38 -9.76 6.34 -10.28
N MET A 39 -8.51 6.38 -9.82
CA MET A 39 -7.77 5.15 -9.45
C MET A 39 -8.25 4.58 -8.11
N ASN A 40 -9.57 4.45 -7.92
CA ASN A 40 -10.11 3.61 -6.86
C ASN A 40 -9.91 2.16 -7.31
N MET A 41 -9.10 1.39 -6.58
CA MET A 41 -8.91 -0.03 -6.90
C MET A 41 -10.27 -0.73 -6.95
N HIS A 42 -10.54 -1.44 -8.05
CA HIS A 42 -11.74 -2.25 -8.15
C HIS A 42 -11.56 -3.50 -7.28
N ASN A 43 -12.38 -3.65 -6.24
CA ASN A 43 -12.29 -4.73 -5.24
C ASN A 43 -10.94 -4.78 -4.51
N PRO A 44 -10.59 -3.74 -3.73
CA PRO A 44 -9.39 -3.78 -2.89
C PRO A 44 -9.56 -4.87 -1.82
N PRO A 45 -8.51 -5.67 -1.53
CA PRO A 45 -8.60 -6.74 -0.53
C PRO A 45 -8.67 -6.17 0.89
N HIS A 46 -9.30 -6.90 1.81
CA HIS A 46 -9.20 -6.54 3.23
C HIS A 46 -7.73 -6.69 3.68
N PRO A 47 -7.19 -5.81 4.55
CA PRO A 47 -5.81 -5.95 5.01
C PRO A 47 -5.48 -7.33 5.61
N GLY A 48 -6.46 -7.95 6.26
CA GLY A 48 -6.33 -9.32 6.79
C GLY A 48 -6.14 -10.40 5.73
N GLU A 49 -6.84 -10.31 4.61
CA GLU A 49 -6.67 -11.23 3.47
C GLU A 49 -5.28 -11.03 2.86
N PHE A 50 -4.89 -9.76 2.66
CA PHE A 50 -3.56 -9.41 2.18
C PHE A 50 -2.45 -9.94 3.10
N ILE A 51 -2.62 -9.87 4.42
CA ILE A 51 -1.66 -10.43 5.40
C ILE A 51 -1.53 -11.95 5.24
N ALA A 52 -2.65 -12.66 5.08
CA ALA A 52 -2.65 -14.10 4.88
C ALA A 52 -1.88 -14.50 3.61
N GLU A 53 -2.29 -13.94 2.48
CA GLU A 53 -1.77 -14.32 1.16
C GLU A 53 -0.32 -13.87 0.92
N THR A 54 0.08 -12.72 1.49
CA THR A 54 1.40 -12.13 1.21
C THR A 54 2.45 -12.54 2.24
N TYR A 55 2.06 -12.78 3.50
CA TYR A 55 3.01 -13.01 4.59
C TYR A 55 2.87 -14.39 5.25
N LEU A 56 1.67 -14.82 5.61
CA LEU A 56 1.48 -16.06 6.36
C LEU A 56 1.68 -17.28 5.46
N ASP A 57 0.88 -17.40 4.40
CA ASP A 57 0.85 -18.59 3.54
C ASP A 57 2.19 -18.86 2.84
N PRO A 58 2.90 -17.87 2.25
CA PRO A 58 4.16 -18.12 1.57
C PRO A 58 5.31 -18.50 2.52
N ASN A 59 5.23 -18.09 3.79
CA ASN A 59 6.29 -18.33 4.78
C ASN A 59 5.94 -19.47 5.76
N GLY A 60 4.77 -20.10 5.62
CA GLY A 60 4.30 -21.12 6.55
C GLY A 60 4.14 -20.62 7.99
N ILE A 61 3.93 -19.32 8.18
CA ILE A 61 3.77 -18.71 9.51
C ILE A 61 2.32 -18.90 9.94
N SER A 62 2.13 -19.38 11.17
CA SER A 62 0.80 -19.54 11.73
C SER A 62 0.24 -18.19 12.24
N GLY A 63 -1.09 -18.07 12.24
CA GLY A 63 -1.76 -16.94 12.88
C GLY A 63 -1.43 -16.82 14.38
N LEU A 64 -1.12 -17.93 15.05
CA LEU A 64 -0.70 -17.89 16.46
C LEU A 64 0.63 -17.15 16.62
N GLU A 65 1.64 -17.52 15.84
CA GLU A 65 2.98 -16.90 15.89
C GLU A 65 2.92 -15.41 15.56
N LEU A 66 2.11 -15.01 14.57
CA LEU A 66 1.94 -13.60 14.26
C LEU A 66 1.22 -12.85 15.38
N ALA A 67 0.22 -13.45 16.02
CA ALA A 67 -0.49 -12.82 17.14
C ALA A 67 0.46 -12.55 18.32
N GLU A 68 1.36 -13.50 18.61
CA GLU A 68 2.41 -13.34 19.62
C GLU A 68 3.36 -12.19 19.28
N LYS A 69 3.86 -12.12 18.02
CA LYS A 69 4.72 -11.01 17.57
C LYS A 69 4.03 -9.65 17.65
N LEU A 70 2.73 -9.60 17.38
CA LEU A 70 1.92 -8.38 17.49
C LEU A 70 1.54 -8.04 18.94
N GLY A 71 1.75 -8.94 19.89
CA GLY A 71 1.36 -8.77 21.29
C GLY A 71 -0.16 -8.68 21.47
N ILE A 72 -0.92 -9.47 20.72
CA ILE A 72 -2.40 -9.52 20.75
C ILE A 72 -2.89 -10.95 20.91
N THR A 73 -4.18 -11.11 21.26
CA THR A 73 -4.76 -12.46 21.32
C THR A 73 -4.90 -13.06 19.91
N PRO A 74 -4.71 -14.39 19.74
CA PRO A 74 -4.94 -15.06 18.45
C PRO A 74 -6.37 -14.87 17.93
N SER A 75 -7.36 -14.75 18.82
CA SER A 75 -8.75 -14.46 18.45
C SER A 75 -8.88 -13.08 17.81
N THR A 76 -8.18 -12.07 18.34
CA THR A 76 -8.14 -10.72 17.73
C THR A 76 -7.55 -10.76 16.34
N LEU A 77 -6.38 -11.39 16.17
CA LEU A 77 -5.76 -11.49 14.85
C LEU A 77 -6.63 -12.27 13.87
N ASN A 78 -7.20 -13.41 14.28
CA ASN A 78 -8.05 -14.23 13.44
C ASN A 78 -9.27 -13.47 12.90
N ARG A 79 -9.88 -12.58 13.72
CA ARG A 79 -10.97 -11.73 13.24
C ARG A 79 -10.51 -10.74 12.16
N VAL A 80 -9.30 -10.19 12.28
CA VAL A 80 -8.69 -9.32 11.26
C VAL A 80 -8.40 -10.12 9.99
N LEU A 81 -7.74 -11.27 10.09
CA LEU A 81 -7.40 -12.14 8.95
C LEU A 81 -8.64 -12.57 8.16
N LYS A 82 -9.78 -12.81 8.84
CA LYS A 82 -11.05 -13.17 8.21
C LYS A 82 -11.85 -11.98 7.65
N GLY A 83 -11.34 -10.76 7.71
CA GLY A 83 -12.08 -9.57 7.25
C GLY A 83 -13.23 -9.12 8.16
N SER A 84 -13.39 -9.76 9.32
CA SER A 84 -14.49 -9.47 10.26
C SER A 84 -14.17 -8.35 11.27
N SER A 85 -12.92 -7.89 11.32
CA SER A 85 -12.50 -6.75 12.14
C SER A 85 -11.53 -5.90 11.35
N ARG A 86 -11.71 -4.58 11.41
CA ARG A 86 -10.84 -3.61 10.76
C ARG A 86 -9.45 -3.58 11.40
N VAL A 87 -8.46 -3.15 10.64
CA VAL A 87 -7.18 -2.67 11.16
C VAL A 87 -7.37 -1.29 11.78
N SER A 88 -7.21 -1.20 13.10
CA SER A 88 -7.19 0.08 13.83
C SER A 88 -5.82 0.76 13.72
N PRO A 89 -5.69 2.06 14.08
CA PRO A 89 -4.38 2.73 14.14
C PRO A 89 -3.38 2.03 15.05
N GLU A 90 -3.82 1.52 16.21
CA GLU A 90 -2.96 0.72 17.10
C GLU A 90 -2.50 -0.58 16.43
N MET A 91 -3.39 -1.27 15.72
CA MET A 91 -3.03 -2.48 14.97
C MET A 91 -2.06 -2.16 13.83
N ALA A 92 -2.25 -1.05 13.12
CA ALA A 92 -1.36 -0.60 12.06
C ALA A 92 0.07 -0.34 12.57
N LEU A 93 0.23 0.24 13.77
CA LEU A 93 1.53 0.39 14.42
C LEU A 93 2.17 -0.96 14.73
N ARG A 94 1.40 -1.90 15.29
CA ARG A 94 1.89 -3.26 15.59
C ARG A 94 2.31 -4.00 14.32
N LEU A 95 1.51 -3.92 13.26
CA LEU A 95 1.82 -4.52 11.95
C LEU A 95 3.06 -3.90 11.30
N SER A 96 3.23 -2.59 11.41
CA SER A 96 4.43 -1.90 10.91
C SER A 96 5.70 -2.46 11.53
N VAL A 97 5.69 -2.71 12.84
CA VAL A 97 6.84 -3.29 13.55
C VAL A 97 7.03 -4.77 13.20
N ALA A 98 5.96 -5.56 13.09
CA ALA A 98 6.06 -7.01 12.91
C ALA A 98 6.29 -7.45 11.46
N LEU A 99 5.70 -6.76 10.48
CA LEU A 99 5.67 -7.14 9.06
C LEU A 99 6.28 -6.07 8.13
N GLY A 100 6.63 -4.89 8.67
CA GLY A 100 7.07 -3.74 7.89
C GLY A 100 5.91 -2.93 7.32
N ARG A 101 6.22 -2.09 6.32
CA ARG A 101 5.36 -1.01 5.79
C ARG A 101 5.09 0.09 6.83
N SER A 102 4.66 1.25 6.38
CA SER A 102 4.27 2.33 7.29
C SER A 102 2.87 2.06 7.87
N PRO A 103 2.56 2.53 9.10
CA PRO A 103 1.20 2.44 9.67
C PRO A 103 0.14 3.06 8.76
N GLU A 104 0.45 4.18 8.10
CA GLU A 104 -0.43 4.87 7.15
C GLU A 104 -0.72 4.00 5.93
N SER A 105 0.25 3.22 5.47
CA SER A 105 0.05 2.28 4.36
C SER A 105 -0.93 1.15 4.71
N TRP A 106 -0.96 0.72 5.98
CA TRP A 106 -1.95 -0.24 6.47
C TRP A 106 -3.34 0.39 6.59
N LEU A 107 -3.43 1.62 7.09
CA LEU A 107 -4.69 2.36 7.21
C LEU A 107 -5.29 2.70 5.84
N ALA A 108 -4.47 3.14 4.89
CA ALA A 108 -4.94 3.43 3.53
C ALA A 108 -5.54 2.19 2.84
N MET A 109 -4.96 1.01 3.07
CA MET A 109 -5.52 -0.25 2.57
C MET A 109 -6.87 -0.58 3.22
N GLN A 110 -7.00 -0.35 4.54
CA GLN A 110 -8.26 -0.53 5.25
C GLN A 110 -9.32 0.44 4.72
N ASP A 111 -8.99 1.72 4.57
CA ASP A 111 -9.91 2.75 4.09
C ASP A 111 -10.35 2.48 2.65
N ALA A 112 -9.45 2.01 1.78
CA ALA A 112 -9.80 1.58 0.43
C ALA A 112 -10.81 0.42 0.42
N TYR A 113 -10.57 -0.60 1.25
CA TYR A 113 -11.51 -1.73 1.44
C TYR A 113 -12.88 -1.24 1.93
N ASP A 114 -12.91 -0.43 2.98
CA ASP A 114 -14.17 0.03 3.56
C ASP A 114 -14.96 0.93 2.61
N LEU A 115 -14.27 1.80 1.86
CA LEU A 115 -14.90 2.64 0.84
C LEU A 115 -15.52 1.79 -0.26
N TRP A 116 -14.80 0.77 -0.77
CA TRP A 116 -15.34 -0.12 -1.79
C TRP A 116 -16.57 -0.91 -1.28
N VAL A 117 -16.50 -1.44 -0.05
CA VAL A 117 -17.64 -2.13 0.57
C VAL A 117 -18.82 -1.19 0.79
N ALA A 118 -18.57 0.06 1.20
CA ALA A 118 -19.61 1.07 1.38
C ALA A 118 -20.28 1.45 0.05
N GLN A 119 -19.50 1.65 -1.01
CA GLN A 119 -20.01 1.92 -2.35
C GLN A 119 -20.88 0.77 -2.87
N GLY A 120 -20.47 -0.48 -2.64
CA GLY A 120 -21.28 -1.66 -2.97
C GLY A 120 -22.62 -1.75 -2.24
N LYS A 121 -22.76 -1.05 -1.10
CA LYS A 121 -24.01 -0.95 -0.32
C LYS A 121 -24.91 0.21 -0.75
N GLY A 122 -24.47 1.07 -1.67
CA GLY A 122 -25.29 2.13 -2.27
C GLY A 122 -25.64 3.30 -1.34
N ILE A 123 -24.77 3.62 -0.37
CA ILE A 123 -24.87 4.83 0.47
C ILE A 123 -24.17 6.03 -0.14
#